data_AF-A0A077NRZ4-F1
#
_entry.id   AF-A0A077NRZ4-F1
#
_cell.length_a   1.000
_cell.length_b   1.000
_cell.length_c   1.000
_cell.angle_alpha   90.00
_cell.angle_beta   90.00
_cell.angle_gamma   90.00
#
_symmetry.space_group_name_H-M   'P 1'
#
loop_
_entity.id
_entity.type
_entity.pdbx_description
1 polymer ?
#
loop_
_entity_poly.entity_id
_entity_poly.type
_entity_poly.pdbx_seq_one_letter_code
_entity_poly.pdbx_strand_id
1 'polypeptide(L)'
;MSTFEQFRHYLATAGLIDGFTVQMVTWIEQKGDGGKAQYMVFQPSGGTGRLDDLSADDNVQVILVSGQNDPQPVIQRAQEILNYVASHPDDDCLNAVFNLGGMPTPIPTQENRYIIRLLFRCTS
;
A
#
# COMPACT_ATOMS: atom_id res chain seq x y z
N MET A 1 -12.99 1.90 -11.80
CA MET A 1 -11.98 2.03 -10.75
C MET A 1 -10.75 1.29 -11.24
N SER A 2 -9.56 1.91 -11.25
CA SER A 2 -8.32 1.25 -11.65
C SER A 2 -7.91 0.18 -10.63
N THR A 3 -7.02 -0.75 -10.98
CA THR A 3 -6.62 -1.86 -10.10
C THR A 3 -6.02 -1.37 -8.77
N PHE A 4 -5.18 -0.32 -8.79
CA PHE A 4 -4.61 0.23 -7.56
C PHE A 4 -5.64 1.01 -6.71
N GLU A 5 -6.70 1.55 -7.31
CA GLU A 5 -7.84 2.11 -6.57
C GLU A 5 -8.72 1.01 -5.94
N GLN A 6 -8.89 -0.13 -6.64
CA GLN A 6 -9.58 -1.30 -6.12
C GLN A 6 -8.80 -1.94 -4.98
N PHE A 7 -7.46 -2.04 -5.10
CA PHE A 7 -6.59 -2.51 -4.02
C PHE A 7 -6.69 -1.64 -2.77
N ARG A 8 -6.77 -0.31 -2.93
CA ARG A 8 -7.07 0.60 -1.83
C ARG A 8 -8.41 0.26 -1.18
N HIS A 9 -9.44 -0.03 -1.98
CA HIS A 9 -10.75 -0.41 -1.46
C HIS A 9 -10.71 -1.74 -0.69
N TYR A 10 -10.00 -2.74 -1.20
CA TYR A 10 -9.76 -4.02 -0.54
C TYR A 10 -9.09 -3.86 0.84
N LEU A 11 -8.09 -2.98 0.99
CA LEU A 11 -7.55 -2.68 2.32
C LEU A 11 -8.51 -1.85 3.18
N ALA A 12 -9.34 -1.00 2.57
CA ALA A 12 -10.28 -0.15 3.29
C ALA A 12 -11.41 -0.95 3.93
N THR A 13 -11.96 -1.95 3.24
CA THR A 13 -13.01 -2.83 3.76
C THR A 13 -12.53 -3.64 4.97
N ALA A 14 -11.22 -3.91 5.03
CA ALA A 14 -10.56 -4.56 6.17
C ALA A 14 -10.17 -3.60 7.31
N GLY A 15 -10.41 -2.29 7.20
CA GLY A 15 -9.99 -1.28 8.18
C GLY A 15 -8.47 -1.03 8.21
N LEU A 16 -7.72 -1.56 7.25
CA LEU A 16 -6.25 -1.47 7.24
C LEU A 16 -5.73 -0.10 6.80
N ILE A 17 -6.60 0.81 6.38
CA ILE A 17 -6.23 2.20 6.08
C ILE A 17 -6.47 3.14 7.27
N ASP A 18 -7.06 2.66 8.37
CA ASP A 18 -7.49 3.50 9.48
C ASP A 18 -6.29 4.13 10.19
N GLY A 19 -6.41 5.41 10.54
CA GLY A 19 -5.35 6.21 11.16
C GLY A 19 -4.35 6.82 10.16
N PHE A 20 -4.50 6.57 8.86
CA PHE A 20 -3.63 7.12 7.83
C PHE A 20 -4.30 8.24 7.04
N THR A 21 -3.49 9.23 6.65
CA THR A 21 -3.82 10.14 5.55
C THR A 21 -3.60 9.39 4.23
N VAL A 22 -4.69 8.91 3.63
CA VAL A 22 -4.64 8.15 2.39
C VAL A 22 -4.44 9.07 1.19
N GLN A 23 -3.50 8.71 0.32
CA GLN A 23 -3.20 9.45 -0.91
C GLN A 23 -2.99 8.48 -2.08
N MET A 24 -3.06 9.02 -3.30
CA MET A 24 -2.85 8.26 -4.53
C MET A 24 -1.64 8.83 -5.27
N VAL A 25 -0.89 7.97 -5.96
CA VAL A 25 0.19 8.29 -6.91
C VAL A 25 1.42 8.95 -6.31
N THR A 26 1.31 9.89 -5.38
CA THR A 26 2.47 10.56 -4.77
C THR A 26 2.18 10.94 -3.32
N TRP A 27 3.22 10.88 -2.50
CA TRP A 27 3.17 11.39 -1.14
C TRP A 27 3.28 12.92 -1.18
N ILE A 28 2.33 13.59 -0.55
CA ILE A 28 2.28 15.03 -0.33
C ILE A 28 2.13 15.27 1.16
N GLU A 29 3.16 15.84 1.77
CA GLU A 29 3.16 16.25 3.17
C GLU A 29 2.06 17.30 3.42
N GLN A 30 1.21 17.05 4.42
CA GLN A 30 0.20 18.00 4.88
C GLN A 30 0.84 19.03 5.79
N LYS A 31 0.40 20.29 5.65
CA LYS A 31 0.88 21.36 6.52
C LYS A 31 0.04 21.41 7.79
N GLY A 32 0.69 21.73 8.91
CA GLY A 32 0.01 22.06 10.18
C GLY A 32 -0.30 20.86 11.08
N ASP A 33 0.13 19.65 10.74
CA ASP A 33 0.00 18.45 11.58
C ASP A 33 1.08 18.32 12.66
N GLY A 34 2.13 19.16 12.58
CA GLY A 34 3.29 19.10 13.47
C GLY A 34 4.12 17.82 13.29
N GLY A 35 4.10 17.20 12.11
CA GLY A 35 4.84 15.97 11.82
C GLY A 35 4.19 14.68 12.31
N LYS A 36 2.97 14.75 12.85
CA LYS A 36 2.26 13.60 13.45
C LYS A 36 1.53 12.74 12.44
N ALA A 37 1.15 13.29 11.29
CA ALA A 37 0.41 12.57 10.27
C ALA A 37 1.24 11.40 9.74
N GLN A 38 0.54 10.30 9.54
CA GLN A 38 1.05 9.10 8.87
C GLN A 38 0.36 9.00 7.53
N TYR A 39 1.05 8.48 6.52
CA TYR A 39 0.52 8.43 5.16
C TYR A 39 0.50 7.01 4.62
N MET A 40 -0.53 6.72 3.83
CA MET A 40 -0.61 5.50 3.04
C MET A 40 -0.89 5.88 1.59
N VAL A 41 0.08 5.65 0.72
CA VAL A 41 0.04 6.07 -0.69
C VAL A 41 -0.07 4.86 -1.58
N PHE A 42 -1.07 4.86 -2.45
CA PHE A 42 -1.32 3.78 -3.41
C PHE A 42 -0.87 4.21 -4.81
N GLN A 43 -0.03 3.40 -5.45
CA GLN A 43 0.54 3.72 -6.75
C GLN A 43 0.53 2.50 -7.69
N PRO A 44 0.30 2.68 -9.00
CA PRO A 44 0.58 1.62 -9.96
C PRO A 44 2.09 1.36 -10.01
N SER A 45 2.48 0.09 -10.16
CA SER A 45 3.87 -0.36 -10.16
C SER A 45 4.20 -1.29 -11.33
N GLY A 46 3.63 -0.96 -12.50
CA GLY A 46 3.76 -1.77 -13.71
C GLY A 46 2.82 -2.98 -13.69
N GLY A 47 3.12 -3.95 -14.55
CA GLY A 47 2.27 -5.11 -14.79
C GLY A 47 2.64 -5.80 -16.09
N THR A 48 1.85 -6.80 -16.49
CA THR A 48 1.96 -7.43 -17.81
C THR A 48 1.14 -6.69 -18.85
N GLY A 49 1.43 -6.94 -20.13
CA GLY A 49 0.65 -6.38 -21.23
C GLY A 49 -0.78 -6.90 -21.22
N ARG A 50 -1.75 -6.03 -21.54
CA ARG A 50 -3.15 -6.41 -21.70
C ARG A 50 -3.37 -6.92 -23.12
N LEU A 51 -3.92 -8.12 -23.22
CA LEU A 51 -4.34 -8.76 -24.47
C LEU A 51 -5.81 -9.13 -24.32
N ASP A 52 -6.57 -9.02 -25.41
CA ASP A 52 -7.98 -9.38 -25.41
C ASP A 52 -8.16 -10.85 -25.00
N ASP A 53 -9.19 -11.14 -24.20
CA ASP A 53 -9.51 -12.47 -23.63
C ASP A 53 -8.41 -13.14 -22.77
N LEU A 54 -7.36 -12.41 -22.33
CA LEU A 54 -6.31 -12.91 -21.44
C LEU A 54 -6.22 -12.10 -20.15
N SER A 55 -5.97 -12.79 -19.03
CA SER A 55 -5.67 -12.14 -17.75
C SER A 55 -4.37 -11.34 -17.83
N ALA A 56 -4.34 -10.21 -17.13
CA ALA A 56 -3.12 -9.44 -16.89
C ALA A 56 -2.76 -9.47 -15.40
N ASP A 57 -1.49 -9.16 -15.12
CA ASP A 57 -1.00 -8.89 -13.78
C ASP A 57 -0.84 -7.38 -13.65
N ASP A 58 -1.49 -6.78 -12.67
CA ASP A 58 -1.27 -5.39 -12.28
C ASP A 58 -0.53 -5.35 -10.95
N ASN A 59 0.60 -4.64 -10.92
CA ASN A 59 1.33 -4.45 -9.69
C ASN A 59 0.91 -3.15 -9.00
N VAL A 60 0.71 -3.23 -7.68
CA VAL A 60 0.34 -2.10 -6.83
C VAL A 60 1.42 -1.92 -5.77
N GLN A 61 1.96 -0.70 -5.67
CA GLN A 61 2.85 -0.32 -4.58
C GLN A 61 2.06 0.44 -3.51
N VAL A 62 2.21 0.01 -2.26
CA VAL A 62 1.69 0.70 -1.08
C VAL A 62 2.87 1.29 -0.32
N ILE A 63 2.92 2.62 -0.26
CA ILE A 63 3.93 3.35 0.48
C ILE A 63 3.34 3.78 1.81
N LEU A 64 3.86 3.25 2.91
CA LEU A 64 3.57 3.74 4.25
C LEU A 64 4.64 4.73 4.68
N VAL A 65 4.22 5.88 5.21
CA VAL A 65 5.12 6.92 5.73
C VAL A 65 4.79 7.16 7.19
N SER A 66 5.79 7.04 8.06
CA SER A 66 5.64 7.23 9.49
C SER A 66 5.40 8.68 9.88
N GLY A 67 4.91 8.89 11.10
CA GLY A 67 5.05 10.15 11.82
C GLY A 67 6.53 10.45 12.07
N GLN A 68 6.88 11.72 12.25
CA GLN A 68 8.24 12.11 12.61
C GLN A 68 8.64 11.48 13.94
N ASN A 69 9.79 10.80 13.95
CA ASN A 69 10.34 10.08 15.11
C ASN A 69 9.43 8.96 15.67
N ASP A 70 8.39 8.54 14.93
CA ASP A 70 7.45 7.52 15.36
C ASP A 70 7.22 6.44 14.28
N PRO A 71 8.22 5.55 14.04
CA PRO A 71 8.14 4.53 13.00
C PRO A 71 7.32 3.30 13.37
N GLN A 72 7.09 3.03 14.66
CA GLN A 72 6.50 1.75 15.09
C GLN A 72 5.09 1.50 14.53
N PRO A 73 4.18 2.48 14.48
CA PRO A 73 2.82 2.23 13.99
C PRO A 73 2.77 1.82 12.51
N VAL A 74 3.62 2.41 11.64
CA VAL A 74 3.68 1.99 10.23
C VAL A 74 4.35 0.64 10.04
N ILE A 75 5.34 0.29 10.86
CA ILE A 75 5.96 -1.04 10.84
C ILE A 75 4.90 -2.09 11.19
N GLN A 76 4.13 -1.85 12.25
CA GLN A 76 3.06 -2.74 12.66
C GLN A 76 1.99 -2.86 11.57
N ARG A 77 1.53 -1.72 11.00
CA ARG A 77 0.52 -1.74 9.94
C ARG A 77 0.99 -2.47 8.68
N ALA A 78 2.27 -2.31 8.30
CA ALA A 78 2.82 -3.03 7.17
C ALA A 78 2.77 -4.55 7.39
N GLN A 79 3.09 -5.03 8.60
CA GLN A 79 2.97 -6.44 8.95
C GLN A 79 1.51 -6.93 8.94
N GLU A 80 0.58 -6.12 9.45
CA GLU A 80 -0.86 -6.42 9.43
C GLU A 80 -1.38 -6.57 8.00
N ILE A 81 -0.98 -5.68 7.07
CA ILE A 81 -1.34 -5.79 5.66
C ILE A 81 -0.77 -7.08 5.04
N LEU A 82 0.49 -7.41 5.30
CA LEU A 82 1.10 -8.64 4.79
C LEU A 82 0.35 -9.89 5.29
N ASN A 83 0.02 -9.93 6.57
CA ASN A 83 -0.74 -11.03 7.18
C ASN A 83 -2.15 -11.13 6.63
N TYR A 84 -2.81 -10.00 6.40
CA TYR A 84 -4.16 -9.96 5.84
C TYR A 84 -4.18 -10.49 4.40
N VAL A 85 -3.31 -9.98 3.53
CA VAL A 85 -3.20 -10.46 2.14
C VAL A 85 -2.87 -11.95 2.09
N ALA A 86 -1.98 -12.43 2.96
CA ALA A 86 -1.64 -13.86 3.02
C ALA A 86 -2.81 -14.76 3.45
N SER A 87 -3.77 -14.23 4.22
CA SER A 87 -4.95 -14.98 4.69
C SER A 87 -6.21 -14.74 3.85
N HIS A 88 -6.25 -13.68 3.05
CA HIS A 88 -7.37 -13.28 2.21
C HIS A 88 -6.88 -12.96 0.78
N PRO A 89 -6.27 -13.92 0.08
CA PRO A 89 -5.69 -13.66 -1.25
C PRO A 89 -6.77 -13.42 -2.31
N ASP A 90 -7.97 -13.96 -2.16
CA ASP A 90 -9.04 -13.87 -3.17
C ASP A 90 -9.93 -12.64 -2.92
N ASP A 91 -10.28 -11.91 -3.99
CA ASP A 91 -11.15 -10.74 -3.95
C ASP A 91 -11.98 -10.63 -5.25
N ASP A 92 -13.27 -10.27 -5.13
CA ASP A 92 -14.21 -10.24 -6.26
C ASP A 92 -13.81 -9.24 -7.36
N CYS A 93 -13.08 -8.17 -7.01
CA CYS A 93 -12.66 -7.14 -7.96
C CYS A 93 -11.23 -7.37 -8.47
N LEU A 94 -10.33 -7.86 -7.61
CA LEU A 94 -8.91 -8.05 -7.92
C LEU A 94 -8.56 -9.47 -8.39
N ASN A 95 -9.54 -10.38 -8.40
CA ASN A 95 -9.41 -11.83 -8.55
C ASN A 95 -8.53 -12.46 -7.46
N ALA A 96 -7.21 -12.22 -7.52
CA ALA A 96 -6.25 -12.69 -6.55
C ALA A 96 -5.14 -11.67 -6.28
N VAL A 97 -4.72 -11.57 -5.03
CA VAL A 97 -3.77 -10.60 -4.50
C VAL A 97 -2.58 -11.32 -3.87
N PHE A 98 -1.37 -10.98 -4.32
CA PHE A 98 -0.13 -11.60 -3.85
C PHE A 98 0.90 -10.56 -3.44
N ASN A 99 1.52 -10.72 -2.28
CA ASN A 99 2.70 -9.95 -1.93
C ASN A 99 3.94 -10.46 -2.72
N LEU A 100 4.71 -9.54 -3.29
CA LEU A 100 5.86 -9.86 -4.15
C LEU A 100 7.23 -9.76 -3.46
N GLY A 101 7.32 -9.20 -2.24
CA GLY A 101 8.62 -8.80 -1.66
C GLY A 101 8.80 -8.98 -0.16
N GLY A 102 7.80 -9.48 0.57
CA GLY A 102 7.80 -9.56 2.02
C GLY A 102 7.80 -8.19 2.70
N MET A 103 8.32 -8.17 3.93
CA MET A 103 8.55 -6.95 4.72
C MET A 103 9.91 -6.34 4.35
N PRO A 104 9.96 -5.15 3.74
CA PRO A 104 11.22 -4.51 3.38
C PRO A 104 11.85 -3.79 4.58
N THR A 105 13.14 -3.46 4.47
CA THR A 105 13.82 -2.55 5.40
C THR A 105 13.21 -1.14 5.30
N PRO A 106 12.78 -0.52 6.41
CA PRO A 106 12.31 0.87 6.40
C PRO A 106 13.40 1.85 5.95
N ILE A 107 13.04 2.82 5.12
CA ILE A 107 13.94 3.83 4.56
C ILE A 107 13.79 5.12 5.35
N PRO A 108 14.83 5.64 6.04
CA PRO A 108 14.75 6.90 6.76
C PRO A 108 14.69 8.11 5.79
N THR A 109 14.01 9.17 6.18
CA THR A 109 14.00 10.47 5.49
C THR A 109 14.80 11.52 6.28
N GLN A 110 15.05 12.67 5.67
CA GLN A 110 15.74 13.79 6.34
C GLN A 110 14.91 14.40 7.47
N GLU A 111 13.58 14.30 7.42
CA GLU A 111 12.68 14.79 8.49
C GLU A 111 12.44 13.75 9.61
N ASN A 112 13.30 12.74 9.75
CA ASN A 112 13.16 11.63 10.70
C ASN A 112 11.83 10.87 10.56
N ARG A 113 11.32 10.76 9.33
CA ARG A 113 10.26 9.81 8.99
C ARG A 113 10.88 8.52 8.46
N TYR A 114 10.07 7.48 8.40
CA TYR A 114 10.43 6.19 7.84
C TYR A 114 9.41 5.79 6.78
N ILE A 115 9.92 5.30 5.65
CA ILE A 115 9.13 4.86 4.51
C ILE A 115 9.23 3.34 4.38
N ILE A 116 8.08 2.68 4.25
CA ILE A 116 7.96 1.24 3.93
C ILE A 116 7.24 1.12 2.60
N ARG A 117 7.78 0.32 1.68
CA ARG A 117 7.21 0.12 0.34
C ARG A 117 6.84 -1.34 0.15
N LEU A 118 5.55 -1.64 0.28
CA LEU A 118 5.03 -2.97 -0.02
C LEU A 118 4.68 -3.05 -1.50
N LEU A 119 4.91 -4.21 -2.10
CA LEU A 119 4.58 -4.48 -3.50
C LEU A 119 3.65 -5.68 -3.59
N PHE A 120 2.56 -5.50 -4.32
CA PHE A 120 1.54 -6.52 -4.54
C PHE A 120 1.27 -6.71 -6.01
N ARG A 121 0.86 -7.92 -6.38
CA ARG A 121 0.34 -8.29 -7.71
C ARG A 121 -1.14 -8.62 -7.58
N CYS A 122 -1.94 -8.07 -8.47
CA CYS A 122 -3.34 -8.40 -8.67
C CYS A 122 -3.50 -9.08 -10.04
N THR A 123 -4.37 -10.07 -10.17
CA THR A 123 -4.57 -10.83 -11.43
C THR A 123 -5.89 -10.47 -12.12
N SER A 124 -6.24 -9.18 -12.13
CA SER A 124 -7.51 -8.63 -12.65
C SER A 124 -7.47 -8.21 -14.11
#